data_AF-A0A5C5ZDY5-F1
#
_entry.id   AF-A0A5C5ZDY5-F1
#
_cell.length_a   1.000
_cell.length_b   1.000
_cell.length_c   1.000
_cell.angle_alpha   90.00
_cell.angle_beta   90.00
_cell.angle_gamma   90.00
#
_symmetry.space_group_name_H-M   'P 1'
#
loop_
_entity.id
_entity.type
_entity.pdbx_description
1 polymer ?
#
loop_
_entity_poly.entity_id
_entity_poly.type
_entity_poly.pdbx_seq_one_letter_code
_entity_poly.pdbx_strand_id
1 'polypeptide(L)' 'MSEKKPLPLDISVKPKPSVCPVCGHSSYSRAGIHPQCVGVQVDKKHRTQQALEAKAAVNQDDGDAPSTPSPSSPTAESN' A
#
# COMPACT_ATOMS: atom_id res chain seq x y z
N MET A 1 5.00 -60.47 -16.33
CA MET A 1 4.04 -59.43 -15.90
C MET A 1 4.76 -58.09 -15.96
N SER A 2 4.70 -57.37 -17.09
CA SER A 2 5.25 -56.01 -17.15
C SER A 2 4.20 -55.04 -16.65
N GLU A 3 4.27 -54.72 -15.37
CA GLU A 3 3.48 -53.65 -14.77
C GLU A 3 3.99 -52.31 -15.32
N LYS A 4 3.17 -51.68 -16.17
CA LYS A 4 3.45 -50.33 -16.67
C LYS A 4 3.39 -49.37 -15.49
N LYS A 5 4.46 -48.59 -15.30
CA LYS A 5 4.53 -47.59 -14.22
C LYS A 5 3.32 -46.66 -14.31
N PRO A 6 2.69 -46.32 -13.17
CA PRO A 6 1.55 -45.39 -13.16
C PRO A 6 1.99 -44.05 -13.74
N LEU A 7 1.09 -43.41 -14.50
CA LEU A 7 1.36 -42.09 -15.05
C LEU A 7 1.62 -41.10 -13.91
N PRO A 8 2.60 -40.18 -14.06
CA PRO A 8 2.86 -39.15 -13.08
C PRO A 8 1.59 -38.33 -12.87
N LEU A 9 1.27 -38.04 -11.61
CA LEU A 9 0.16 -37.16 -11.24
C LEU A 9 0.41 -35.80 -11.90
N ASP A 10 -0.54 -35.37 -12.74
CA ASP A 10 -0.50 -34.05 -13.37
C ASP A 10 -0.38 -32.97 -12.30
N ILE A 11 0.83 -32.43 -12.13
CA ILE A 11 1.15 -31.35 -11.17
C ILE A 11 0.71 -29.99 -11.73
N SER A 12 -0.29 -29.98 -12.63
CA SER A 12 -0.68 -28.85 -13.47
C SER A 12 -1.48 -27.75 -12.76
N VAL A 13 -1.59 -27.79 -11.43
CA VAL A 13 -2.34 -26.78 -10.66
C VAL A 13 -1.46 -26.09 -9.63
N LYS A 14 -0.29 -25.57 -10.04
CA LYS A 14 0.31 -24.50 -9.25
C LYS A 14 -0.53 -23.24 -9.47
N PRO A 15 -1.17 -22.67 -8.42
CA PRO A 15 -1.84 -21.39 -8.58
C PRO A 15 -0.82 -20.36 -9.07
N LYS A 16 -1.16 -19.64 -10.15
CA LYS A 16 -0.30 -18.57 -10.65
C LYS A 16 -0.06 -17.57 -9.51
N PRO A 17 1.18 -17.11 -9.29
CA PRO A 17 1.43 -16.10 -8.28
C PRO A 17 0.63 -14.85 -8.64
N SER A 18 -0.18 -14.38 -7.69
CA SER A 18 -0.92 -13.12 -7.79
C SER A 18 0.07 -11.95 -7.87
N VAL A 19 -0.23 -10.93 -8.67
CA VAL A 19 0.58 -9.70 -8.72
C VAL A 19 0.16 -8.76 -7.59
N CYS A 20 1.11 -8.22 -6.84
CA CYS A 20 0.84 -7.28 -5.77
C CYS A 20 0.36 -5.92 -6.34
N PRO A 21 -0.79 -5.38 -5.88
CA PRO A 21 -1.34 -4.11 -6.37
C PRO A 21 -0.59 -2.87 -5.85
N VAL A 22 0.32 -3.05 -4.88
CA VAL A 22 1.08 -1.93 -4.28
C VAL A 22 2.40 -1.70 -5.01
N CYS A 23 3.11 -2.78 -5.33
CA CYS A 23 4.46 -2.70 -5.91
C CYS A 23 4.60 -3.38 -7.28
N GLY A 24 3.56 -4.04 -7.80
CA GLY A 24 3.57 -4.67 -9.12
C GLY A 24 4.36 -5.98 -9.24
N HIS A 25 4.93 -6.50 -8.14
CA HIS A 25 5.70 -7.73 -8.14
C HIS A 25 4.83 -8.95 -7.76
N SER A 26 5.26 -10.13 -8.19
CA SER A 26 4.63 -11.40 -7.79
C SER A 26 4.57 -11.55 -6.27
N SER A 27 3.37 -11.73 -5.74
CA SER A 27 3.10 -12.09 -4.35
C SER A 27 2.78 -13.58 -4.25
N TYR A 28 3.41 -14.21 -3.27
CA TYR A 28 3.14 -15.60 -2.89
C TYR A 28 2.21 -15.69 -1.67
N SER A 29 1.68 -14.56 -1.18
CA SER A 29 0.71 -14.58 -0.09
C SER A 29 -0.67 -15.00 -0.59
N ARG A 30 -1.46 -15.63 0.29
CA ARG A 30 -2.86 -16.03 -0.02
C ARG A 30 -3.75 -14.84 -0.42
N ALA A 31 -3.48 -13.66 0.14
CA ALA A 31 -4.22 -12.44 -0.14
C ALA A 31 -3.73 -11.70 -1.40
N GLY A 32 -2.61 -12.14 -1.99
CA GLY A 32 -1.98 -11.50 -3.14
C GLY A 32 -1.30 -10.17 -2.89
N ILE A 33 -1.07 -9.80 -1.62
CA ILE A 33 -0.36 -8.59 -1.20
C ILE A 33 0.83 -9.00 -0.32
N HIS A 34 2.01 -8.41 -0.53
CA HIS A 34 3.16 -8.67 0.33
C HIS A 34 2.90 -8.17 1.76
N PRO A 35 3.41 -8.84 2.80
CA PRO A 35 3.23 -8.40 4.19
C PRO A 35 3.63 -6.93 4.40
N GLN A 36 4.74 -6.48 3.81
CA GLN A 36 5.19 -5.09 3.86
C GLN A 36 4.26 -4.12 3.12
N CYS A 37 3.61 -4.59 2.06
CA CYS A 37 2.70 -3.78 1.25
C CYS A 37 1.31 -3.60 1.87
N VAL A 38 0.92 -4.45 2.83
CA VAL A 38 -0.38 -4.35 3.51
C VAL A 38 -0.52 -3.02 4.24
N GLY A 39 0.49 -2.60 5.00
CA GLY A 39 0.48 -1.32 5.73
C GLY A 39 0.32 -0.12 4.80
N VAL A 40 1.11 -0.08 3.72
CA VAL A 40 1.06 1.00 2.70
C VAL A 40 -0.33 1.13 2.07
N GLN A 41 -1.03 0.01 1.88
CA GLN A 41 -2.38 0.04 1.33
C GLN A 41 -3.40 0.65 2.30
N VAL A 42 -3.27 0.37 3.60
CA VAL A 42 -4.11 0.97 4.65
C VAL A 42 -3.86 2.47 4.74
N ASP A 43 -2.60 2.89 4.74
CA ASP A 43 -2.23 4.30 4.83
C ASP A 43 -2.78 5.13 3.66
N LYS A 44 -2.77 4.57 2.43
CA LYS A 44 -3.35 5.25 1.26
C LYS A 44 -4.81 5.62 1.48
N LYS A 45 -5.61 4.71 2.06
CA LYS A 45 -7.04 4.97 2.33
C LYS A 45 -7.20 6.10 3.34
N HIS A 46 -6.42 6.06 4.42
CA HIS A 46 -6.48 7.07 5.47
C HIS A 46 -6.08 8.46 4.93
N ARG A 47 -5.00 8.54 4.15
CA ARG A 47 -4.57 9.81 3.53
C ARG A 47 -5.60 10.37 2.55
N THR A 48 -6.28 9.53 1.76
CA THR A 48 -7.34 10.01 0.87
C THR A 48 -8.52 10.60 1.64
N GLN A 49 -8.91 10.00 2.77
CA GLN A 49 -9.99 10.54 3.61
C GLN A 49 -9.60 11.89 4.21
N GLN A 50 -8.42 11.97 4.84
CA GLN A 50 -7.90 13.22 5.39
C GLN A 50 -7.77 14.32 4.32
N ALA A 51 -7.35 13.98 3.10
CA ALA A 51 -7.27 14.95 2.01
C ALA A 51 -8.64 15.47 1.56
N LEU A 52 -9.68 14.63 1.60
CA LEU A 52 -11.05 15.05 1.29
C LEU A 52 -11.64 15.93 2.40
N GLU A 53 -11.42 15.55 3.66
CA GLU A 53 -11.85 16.34 4.82
C GLU A 53 -11.14 17.68 4.89
N ALA A 54 -9.82 17.72 4.67
CA ALA A 54 -9.07 18.96 4.59
C ALA A 54 -9.57 19.86 3.45
N LYS A 55 -9.89 19.30 2.29
CA LYS A 55 -10.49 20.06 1.18
C LYS A 55 -11.90 20.58 1.51
N ALA A 56 -12.70 19.80 2.24
CA ALA A 56 -14.03 20.25 2.66
C ALA A 56 -13.94 21.39 3.70
N ALA A 57 -12.97 21.32 4.63
CA ALA A 57 -12.75 22.35 5.64
C ALA A 57 -12.23 23.68 5.06
N VAL A 58 -11.41 23.65 4.01
CA VAL A 58 -10.85 24.86 3.38
C VAL A 58 -11.91 25.68 2.62
N ASN A 59 -13.03 25.08 2.19
CA ASN A 59 -14.09 25.80 1.48
C ASN A 59 -15.13 26.47 2.40
N GLN A 60 -14.89 26.54 3.72
CA GLN A 60 -15.81 27.19 4.68
C GLN A 60 -15.25 28.46 5.32
N ASP A 61 -14.15 29.02 4.81
CA ASP A 61 -13.60 30.29 5.30
C ASP A 61 -13.46 31.30 4.14
N ASP A 62 -14.61 31.83 3.72
CA ASP A 62 -14.64 33.14 3.07
C ASP A 62 -14.58 34.21 4.17
N GLY A 63 -13.39 34.44 4.71
CA GLY A 63 -13.01 35.72 5.28
C GLY A 63 -12.45 35.74 6.71
N ASP A 64 -11.24 35.23 6.93
CA ASP A 64 -10.20 36.00 7.63
C ASP A 64 -8.79 35.48 7.27
N ALA A 65 -7.91 36.39 6.86
CA ALA A 65 -6.61 36.05 6.30
C ALA A 65 -5.73 35.23 7.29
N PRO A 66 -5.21 34.04 6.91
CA PRO A 66 -4.25 33.36 7.76
C PRO A 66 -2.88 34.02 7.62
N SER A 67 -2.50 34.70 8.70
CA SER A 67 -1.12 35.07 9.01
C SER A 67 -0.18 33.90 8.72
N THR A 68 0.80 34.16 7.88
CA THR A 68 1.91 33.25 7.53
C THR A 68 2.51 32.58 8.77
N PRO A 69 2.56 31.24 8.87
CA PRO A 69 3.44 30.61 9.84
C PRO A 69 4.88 30.74 9.34
N SER A 70 5.64 31.62 10.00
CA SER A 70 7.10 31.71 9.87
C SER A 70 7.74 30.32 10.05
N PRO A 71 8.64 29.89 9.14
CA PRO A 71 9.39 28.67 9.34
C PRO A 71 10.49 28.90 10.39
N SER A 72 10.24 28.47 11.63
CA SER A 72 11.29 28.36 12.64
C SER A 72 12.12 27.10 12.38
N SER A 73 13.31 27.30 11.82
CA SER A 73 14.36 26.31 11.62
C SER A 73 14.67 25.52 12.90
N PRO A 74 14.84 24.18 12.86
CA PRO A 74 15.44 23.46 13.97
C PRO A 74 16.96 23.69 13.97
N THR A 75 17.47 24.24 15.06
CA THR A 75 18.89 24.36 15.36
C THR A 75 19.53 22.97 15.48
N ALA A 76 20.57 22.74 14.68
CA ALA A 76 21.49 21.62 14.84
C ALA A 76 22.30 21.83 16.13
N GLU A 77 22.15 20.93 17.10
CA GLU A 77 23.04 20.85 18.26
C GLU A 77 23.92 19.60 18.07
N SER A 78 25.21 19.86 17.83
CA SER A 78 26.28 18.87 17.78
C SER A 78 26.77 18.56 19.19
N ASN A 79 26.97 17.27 19.48
CA ASN A 79 27.93 16.80 20.48
C ASN A 79 28.66 15.60 19.90
#